data_AF-A0A7S0AH51-F1
#
_entry.id   AF-A0A7S0AH51-F1
#
_cell.length_a   1.000
_cell.length_b   1.000
_cell.length_c   1.000
_cell.angle_alpha   90.00
_cell.angle_beta   90.00
_cell.angle_gamma   90.00
#
_symmetry.space_group_name_H-M   'P 1'
#
loop_
_entity.id
_entity.type
_entity.pdbx_description
1 polymer ?
#
loop_
_entity_poly.entity_id
_entity_poly.type
_entity_poly.pdbx_seq_one_letter_code
_entity_poly.pdbx_strand_id
1 'polypeptide(L)'
;IMSGGLLLYLKPRRSKSTIIYEYSFPSISNMLSSWCQYEALKYVSFPAATLFKSFKLAPVMAMGKMLGNKEYPQYDYVVALFIGLGITMFMSGSEDLEFGYDVHGEKASAAWTGVMLLGFFLFFDSFTSQWQSRMFQRHRDLSMIELMFATSAFSTVLSFITLVHSKELGPALSFVVQHSEIHLHFFLFSICSTIGQLFIFYTIKNFGAVVFAIIMTTRVLLSIALSCILYGHEVGSTGFLGLMVVMGAVCYRIKRKAEGKQLIRWQGIGDEKAMELVQEWHEHADM
;
A
#
# COMPACT_ATOMS: atom_id res chain seq x y z
N ILE A 1 13.35 3.45 -15.51
CA ILE A 1 14.34 2.71 -16.33
C ILE A 1 14.18 1.20 -16.18
N MET A 2 14.31 0.63 -14.97
CA MET A 2 14.19 -0.83 -14.75
C MET A 2 12.83 -1.42 -15.18
N SER A 3 11.72 -0.75 -14.85
CA SER A 3 10.39 -1.15 -15.33
C SER A 3 10.25 -1.14 -16.87
N GLY A 4 11.02 -0.29 -17.56
CA GLY A 4 11.06 -0.24 -19.02
C GLY A 4 11.89 -1.37 -19.62
N GLY A 5 13.02 -1.71 -18.98
CA GLY A 5 13.80 -2.90 -19.29
C GLY A 5 12.99 -4.19 -19.14
N LEU A 6 12.20 -4.29 -18.06
CA LEU A 6 11.31 -5.43 -17.82
C LEU A 6 10.21 -5.55 -18.90
N LEU A 7 9.68 -4.42 -19.37
CA LEU A 7 8.66 -4.39 -20.43
C LEU A 7 9.24 -4.80 -21.79
N LEU A 8 10.47 -4.39 -22.09
CA LEU A 8 11.18 -4.80 -23.31
C LEU A 8 11.59 -6.27 -23.27
N TYR A 9 11.98 -6.79 -22.10
CA TYR A 9 12.40 -8.17 -21.91
C TYR A 9 11.21 -9.15 -21.97
N LEU A 10 10.10 -8.85 -21.28
CA LEU A 10 8.95 -9.75 -21.18
C LEU A 10 7.97 -9.65 -22.36
N LYS A 11 8.13 -8.66 -23.27
CA LYS A 11 7.24 -8.36 -24.41
C LYS A 11 5.76 -8.72 -24.17
N PRO A 12 5.13 -8.22 -23.09
CA PRO A 12 3.73 -8.52 -22.86
C PRO A 12 2.88 -7.97 -24.02
N ARG A 13 1.83 -8.71 -24.41
CA ARG A 13 0.85 -8.27 -25.42
C ARG A 13 0.34 -6.89 -25.03
N ARG A 14 0.71 -5.85 -25.78
CA ARG A 14 0.22 -4.47 -25.57
C ARG A 14 -1.29 -4.45 -25.72
N SER A 15 -1.99 -3.95 -24.71
CA SER A 15 -3.45 -3.77 -24.78
C SER A 15 -3.75 -2.65 -25.78
N LYS A 16 -4.53 -2.95 -26.83
CA LYS A 16 -4.99 -1.95 -27.82
C LYS A 16 -6.15 -1.08 -27.31
N SER A 17 -6.72 -1.39 -26.14
CA SER A 17 -7.99 -0.80 -25.67
C SER A 17 -7.85 0.24 -24.55
N THR A 18 -6.65 0.47 -24.02
CA THR A 18 -6.49 1.39 -22.88
C THR A 18 -6.11 2.78 -23.35
N ILE A 19 -6.87 3.80 -22.92
CA ILE A 19 -6.60 5.17 -23.32
C ILE A 19 -5.51 5.73 -22.40
N ILE A 20 -4.47 6.33 -22.99
CA ILE A 20 -3.26 6.78 -22.29
C ILE A 20 -3.56 7.73 -21.12
N TYR A 21 -4.66 8.50 -21.19
CA TYR A 21 -5.06 9.41 -20.12
C TYR A 21 -5.45 8.67 -18.83
N GLU A 22 -5.96 7.44 -18.88
CA GLU A 22 -6.42 6.71 -17.69
C GLU A 22 -5.27 6.33 -16.75
N TYR A 23 -4.04 6.28 -17.27
CA TYR A 23 -2.81 6.04 -16.51
C TYR A 23 -2.32 7.26 -15.73
N SER A 24 -2.76 8.46 -16.10
CA SER A 24 -2.34 9.71 -15.44
C SER A 24 -2.93 9.84 -14.03
N PHE A 25 -4.21 9.47 -13.84
CA PHE A 25 -4.90 9.55 -12.55
C PHE A 25 -4.19 8.81 -11.40
N PRO A 26 -3.83 7.52 -11.52
CA PRO A 26 -3.13 6.82 -10.44
C PRO A 26 -1.73 7.38 -10.22
N SER A 27 -1.08 7.91 -11.25
CA SER A 27 0.26 8.49 -11.13
C SER A 27 0.26 9.83 -10.39
N ILE A 28 -0.66 10.73 -10.74
CA ILE A 28 -0.84 12.02 -10.06
C ILE A 28 -1.21 11.80 -8.59
N SER A 29 -2.17 10.92 -8.33
CA SER A 29 -2.59 10.60 -6.96
C SER A 29 -1.46 9.95 -6.15
N ASN A 30 -0.67 9.06 -6.76
CA ASN A 30 0.50 8.48 -6.09
C ASN A 30 1.57 9.53 -5.74
N MET A 31 1.79 10.52 -6.63
CA MET A 31 2.71 11.62 -6.35
C MET A 31 2.19 12.52 -5.22
N LEU A 32 0.92 12.93 -5.26
CA LEU A 32 0.30 13.74 -4.22
C LEU A 32 0.31 13.02 -2.87
N SER A 33 0.00 11.73 -2.85
CA SER A 33 0.12 10.87 -1.68
C SER A 33 1.55 10.91 -1.12
N SER A 34 2.56 10.69 -1.96
CA SER A 34 3.96 10.71 -1.53
C SER A 34 4.36 12.07 -0.94
N TRP A 35 3.95 13.18 -1.57
CA TRP A 35 4.21 14.53 -1.06
C TRP A 35 3.57 14.75 0.32
N CYS A 36 2.27 14.46 0.46
CA CYS A 36 1.56 14.56 1.74
C CYS A 36 2.20 13.69 2.82
N GLN A 37 2.70 12.51 2.46
CA GLN A 37 3.37 11.62 3.41
C GLN A 37 4.68 12.22 3.94
N TYR A 38 5.52 12.77 3.06
CA TYR A 38 6.80 13.37 3.46
C TYR A 38 6.59 14.66 4.25
N GLU A 39 5.63 15.49 3.86
CA GLU A 39 5.28 16.69 4.61
C GLU A 39 4.66 16.35 5.97
N ALA A 40 3.84 15.30 6.07
CA ALA A 40 3.27 14.85 7.34
C ALA A 40 4.34 14.45 8.36
N LEU A 41 5.46 13.87 7.90
CA LEU A 41 6.58 13.48 8.77
C LEU A 41 7.29 14.67 9.44
N LYS A 42 7.05 15.91 8.98
CA LYS A 42 7.52 17.12 9.68
C LYS A 42 6.68 17.46 10.90
N TYR A 43 5.43 17.02 10.94
CA TYR A 43 4.46 17.36 11.99
C TYR A 43 4.16 16.18 12.92
N VAL A 44 4.41 14.95 12.46
CA VAL A 44 4.02 13.71 13.13
C VAL A 44 5.21 12.77 13.21
N SER A 45 5.40 12.11 14.37
CA SER A 45 6.45 11.12 14.54
C SER A 45 6.28 9.94 13.57
N PHE A 46 7.39 9.34 13.16
CA PHE A 46 7.37 8.19 12.24
C PHE A 46 6.50 7.02 12.75
N PRO A 47 6.51 6.66 14.06
CA PRO A 47 5.59 5.66 14.60
C PRO A 47 4.12 6.08 14.51
N ALA A 48 3.78 7.33 14.84
CA ALA A 48 2.41 7.84 14.74
C ALA A 48 1.90 7.86 13.30
N ALA A 49 2.72 8.27 12.33
CA ALA A 49 2.38 8.20 10.91
C ALA A 49 2.20 6.75 10.41
N THR A 50 3.00 5.82 10.95
CA THR A 50 2.92 4.39 10.63
C THR A 50 1.67 3.74 11.21
N LEU A 51 1.25 4.14 12.42
CA LEU A 51 -0.02 3.75 13.00
C LEU A 51 -1.21 4.28 12.21
N PHE A 52 -1.19 5.55 11.82
CA PHE A 52 -2.23 6.15 11.01
C PHE A 52 -2.39 5.46 9.65
N LYS A 53 -1.28 5.00 9.05
CA LYS A 53 -1.30 4.15 7.85
C LYS A 53 -2.08 2.84 8.04
N SER A 54 -2.13 2.29 9.25
CA SER A 54 -2.94 1.09 9.55
C SER A 54 -4.44 1.33 9.39
N PHE A 55 -4.90 2.58 9.49
CA PHE A 55 -6.29 2.95 9.23
C PHE A 55 -6.66 2.93 7.74
N LYS A 56 -5.69 2.85 6.81
CA LYS A 56 -5.89 2.86 5.35
C LYS A 56 -7.00 1.94 4.86
N LEU A 57 -7.22 0.82 5.54
CA LEU A 57 -8.25 -0.14 5.18
C LEU A 57 -9.65 0.47 5.08
N ALA A 58 -10.01 1.39 5.98
CA ALA A 58 -11.32 2.04 6.00
C ALA A 58 -11.52 3.00 4.81
N PRO A 59 -10.61 3.97 4.54
CA PRO A 59 -10.65 4.78 3.33
C PRO A 59 -10.63 3.97 2.03
N VAL A 60 -9.86 2.88 1.95
CA VAL A 60 -9.82 2.00 0.76
C VAL A 60 -11.20 1.40 0.47
N MET A 61 -11.96 1.02 1.48
CA MET A 61 -13.32 0.49 1.29
C MET A 61 -14.32 1.56 0.87
N ALA A 62 -14.30 2.71 1.56
CA ALA A 62 -15.14 3.85 1.22
C ALA A 62 -14.90 4.28 -0.24
N MET A 63 -13.62 4.41 -0.63
CA MET A 63 -13.25 4.78 -2.00
C MET A 63 -13.63 3.71 -3.02
N GLY A 64 -13.56 2.43 -2.66
CA GLY A 64 -14.03 1.34 -3.51
C GLY A 64 -15.53 1.39 -3.81
N LYS A 65 -16.35 1.84 -2.85
CA LYS A 65 -17.79 2.08 -3.05
C LYS A 65 -18.03 3.31 -3.92
N MET A 66 -17.31 4.42 -3.68
CA MET A 66 -17.43 5.65 -4.48
C MET A 66 -17.06 5.44 -5.95
N LEU A 67 -16.03 4.63 -6.23
CA LEU A 67 -15.64 4.29 -7.61
C LEU A 67 -16.54 3.23 -8.26
N GLY A 68 -17.54 2.70 -7.55
CA GLY A 68 -18.42 1.65 -8.07
C GLY A 68 -17.70 0.32 -8.35
N ASN A 69 -16.57 0.06 -7.66
CA ASN A 69 -15.77 -1.13 -7.90
C ASN A 69 -16.42 -2.38 -7.29
N LYS A 70 -16.89 -2.28 -6.03
CA LYS A 70 -17.56 -3.36 -5.27
C LYS A 70 -18.43 -2.80 -4.15
N GLU A 71 -19.54 -3.47 -3.85
CA GLU A 71 -20.29 -3.25 -2.61
C GLU A 71 -19.70 -4.11 -1.49
N TYR A 72 -19.59 -3.51 -0.31
CA TYR A 72 -19.09 -4.19 0.89
C TYR A 72 -20.24 -4.47 1.85
N PRO A 73 -20.29 -5.67 2.44
CA PRO A 73 -21.30 -6.02 3.44
C PRO A 73 -21.14 -5.17 4.71
N GLN A 74 -22.23 -4.96 5.43
CA GLN A 74 -22.25 -4.06 6.61
C GLN A 74 -21.22 -4.43 7.69
N TYR A 75 -20.88 -5.71 7.84
CA TYR A 75 -19.87 -6.14 8.81
C TYR A 75 -18.47 -5.56 8.54
N ASP A 76 -18.11 -5.28 7.29
CA ASP A 76 -16.80 -4.73 6.94
C ASP A 76 -16.63 -3.30 7.47
N TYR A 77 -17.74 -2.54 7.55
CA TYR A 77 -17.77 -1.20 8.12
C TYR A 77 -17.67 -1.23 9.65
N VAL A 78 -18.33 -2.20 10.29
CA VAL A 78 -18.22 -2.41 11.75
C VAL A 78 -16.77 -2.75 12.12
N VAL A 79 -16.13 -3.64 11.37
CA VAL A 79 -14.71 -3.97 11.59
C VAL A 79 -13.80 -2.76 11.39
N ALA A 80 -14.04 -1.93 10.36
CA ALA A 80 -13.30 -0.69 10.18
C ALA A 80 -13.45 0.27 11.36
N LEU A 81 -14.64 0.34 11.96
CA LEU A 81 -14.89 1.14 13.15
C LEU A 81 -14.09 0.62 14.34
N PHE A 82 -14.06 -0.70 14.57
CA PHE A 82 -13.22 -1.30 15.62
C PHE A 82 -11.73 -1.05 15.39
N ILE A 83 -11.25 -1.07 14.14
CA ILE A 83 -9.87 -0.70 13.81
C ILE A 83 -9.61 0.76 14.15
N GLY A 84 -10.52 1.68 13.78
CA GLY A 84 -10.41 3.10 14.13
C GLY A 84 -10.37 3.32 15.64
N LEU A 85 -11.30 2.72 16.38
CA LEU A 85 -11.35 2.79 17.84
C LEU A 85 -10.08 2.25 18.49
N GLY A 86 -9.62 1.06 18.06
CA GLY A 86 -8.40 0.46 18.58
C GLY A 86 -7.16 1.32 18.32
N ILE A 87 -7.06 1.96 17.15
CA ILE A 87 -6.00 2.93 16.88
C ILE A 87 -6.11 4.13 17.82
N THR A 88 -7.29 4.74 17.99
CA THR A 88 -7.45 5.89 18.91
C THR A 88 -7.11 5.55 20.36
N MET A 89 -7.49 4.35 20.83
CA MET A 89 -7.12 3.84 22.16
C MET A 89 -5.62 3.61 22.27
N PHE A 90 -4.99 3.06 21.23
CA PHE A 90 -3.54 2.85 21.17
C PHE A 90 -2.77 4.18 21.26
N MET A 91 -3.24 5.19 20.52
CA MET A 91 -2.66 6.53 20.53
C MET A 91 -2.81 7.23 21.88
N SER A 92 -3.95 7.09 22.54
CA SER A 92 -4.18 7.69 23.86
C SER A 92 -3.37 7.04 24.98
N GLY A 93 -2.91 5.80 24.80
CA GLY A 93 -2.18 5.03 25.82
C GLY A 93 -0.67 4.96 25.60
N SER A 94 -0.13 5.66 24.61
CA SER A 94 1.30 5.67 24.29
C SER A 94 1.83 7.10 24.36
N GLU A 95 2.65 7.40 25.37
CA GLU A 95 3.19 8.74 25.61
C GLU A 95 4.16 9.20 24.49
N ASP A 96 4.80 8.25 23.79
CA ASP A 96 5.75 8.50 22.69
C ASP A 96 5.10 8.86 21.33
N LEU A 97 3.76 8.86 21.25
CA LEU A 97 3.02 9.14 20.00
C LEU A 97 2.56 10.60 19.95
N GLU A 98 3.50 11.52 20.03
CA GLU A 98 3.18 12.95 19.94
C GLU A 98 2.85 13.37 18.49
N PHE A 99 1.64 13.93 18.31
CA PHE A 99 1.31 14.78 17.18
C PHE A 99 1.73 16.21 17.51
N GLY A 100 2.82 16.71 16.91
CA GLY A 100 3.24 18.09 17.05
C GLY A 100 4.74 18.24 17.34
N TYR A 101 5.53 18.31 16.28
CA TYR A 101 6.88 18.87 16.37
C TYR A 101 6.82 20.40 16.23
N ASP A 102 7.58 21.09 17.07
CA ASP A 102 7.62 22.54 17.25
C ASP A 102 8.31 23.23 16.05
N VAL A 103 7.52 23.86 15.18
CA VAL A 103 8.04 24.75 14.12
C VAL A 103 7.40 26.15 14.19
N HIS A 104 6.34 26.36 15.00
CA HIS A 104 5.66 27.65 15.10
C HIS A 104 4.81 27.85 16.37
N GLY A 105 5.29 27.53 17.58
CA GLY A 105 4.77 28.10 18.84
C GLY A 105 3.30 27.82 19.26
N GLU A 106 2.46 27.23 18.40
CA GLU A 106 1.08 26.83 18.68
C GLU A 106 0.90 25.33 18.40
N LYS A 107 1.03 24.53 19.48
CA LYS A 107 0.96 23.06 19.46
C LYS A 107 -0.30 22.51 18.77
N ALA A 108 -1.43 23.20 18.89
CA ALA A 108 -2.71 22.74 18.36
C ALA A 108 -2.81 22.83 16.82
N SER A 109 -2.24 23.88 16.21
CA SER A 109 -2.33 24.13 14.76
C SER A 109 -1.45 23.17 13.95
N ALA A 110 -0.24 22.91 14.44
CA ALA A 110 0.70 21.98 13.81
C ALA A 110 0.20 20.52 13.84
N ALA A 111 -0.39 20.08 14.96
CA ALA A 111 -0.96 18.75 15.11
C ALA A 111 -2.13 18.51 14.14
N TRP A 112 -3.07 19.47 14.05
CA TRP A 112 -4.19 19.39 13.11
C TRP A 112 -3.72 19.37 11.66
N THR A 113 -2.69 20.15 11.33
CA THR A 113 -2.08 20.14 9.98
C THR A 113 -1.51 18.76 9.65
N GLY A 114 -0.75 18.14 10.56
CA GLY A 114 -0.22 16.78 10.38
C GLY A 114 -1.32 15.73 10.18
N VAL A 115 -2.38 15.78 10.99
CA VAL A 115 -3.55 14.88 10.85
C VAL A 115 -4.26 15.08 9.52
N MET A 116 -4.47 16.32 9.08
CA MET A 116 -5.06 16.62 7.77
C MET A 116 -4.20 16.10 6.62
N LEU A 117 -2.88 16.31 6.66
CA LEU A 117 -1.95 15.79 5.66
C LEU A 117 -1.97 14.26 5.59
N LEU A 118 -2.00 13.58 6.73
CA LEU A 118 -2.15 12.12 6.78
C LEU A 118 -3.50 11.66 6.22
N GLY A 119 -4.57 12.41 6.47
CA GLY A 119 -5.88 12.20 5.87
C GLY A 119 -5.84 12.29 4.34
N PHE A 120 -5.23 13.33 3.78
CA PHE A 120 -5.03 13.47 2.34
C PHE A 120 -4.15 12.36 1.76
N PHE A 121 -3.06 12.02 2.46
CA PHE A 121 -2.22 10.88 2.08
C PHE A 121 -3.04 9.59 1.95
N LEU A 122 -3.87 9.26 2.95
CA LEU A 122 -4.72 8.06 2.92
C LEU A 122 -5.77 8.13 1.80
N PHE A 123 -6.35 9.30 1.55
CA PHE A 123 -7.32 9.50 0.49
C PHE A 123 -6.69 9.22 -0.89
N PHE A 124 -5.57 9.87 -1.20
CA PHE A 124 -4.87 9.69 -2.47
C PHE A 124 -4.31 8.28 -2.64
N ASP A 125 -3.77 7.68 -1.58
CA ASP A 125 -3.25 6.30 -1.61
C ASP A 125 -4.38 5.27 -1.82
N SER A 126 -5.54 5.52 -1.22
CA SER A 126 -6.75 4.71 -1.43
C SER A 126 -7.30 4.86 -2.84
N PHE A 127 -7.31 6.08 -3.38
CA PHE A 127 -7.72 6.34 -4.75
C PHE A 127 -6.81 5.62 -5.76
N THR A 128 -5.48 5.76 -5.61
CA THR A 128 -4.51 5.12 -6.50
C THR A 128 -4.73 3.61 -6.56
N SER A 129 -4.80 2.94 -5.41
CA SER A 129 -4.97 1.49 -5.36
C SER A 129 -6.33 1.04 -5.90
N GLN A 130 -7.42 1.76 -5.59
CA GLN A 130 -8.75 1.46 -6.12
C GLN A 130 -8.86 1.71 -7.63
N TRP A 131 -8.24 2.77 -8.14
CA TRP A 131 -8.20 3.07 -9.57
C TRP A 131 -7.40 2.00 -10.32
N GLN A 132 -6.24 1.61 -9.81
CA GLN A 132 -5.46 0.49 -10.38
C GLN A 132 -6.28 -0.81 -10.41
N SER A 133 -6.99 -1.12 -9.32
CA SER A 133 -7.88 -2.29 -9.27
C SER A 133 -9.03 -2.19 -10.28
N ARG A 134 -9.58 -1.00 -10.53
CA ARG A 134 -10.63 -0.77 -11.55
C ARG A 134 -10.09 -1.00 -12.95
N MET A 135 -8.90 -0.48 -13.25
CA MET A 135 -8.24 -0.64 -14.55
C MET A 135 -8.01 -2.13 -14.88
N PHE A 136 -7.52 -2.92 -13.92
CA PHE A 136 -7.34 -4.35 -14.11
C PHE A 136 -8.66 -5.13 -14.29
N GLN A 137 -9.77 -4.65 -13.70
CA GLN A 137 -11.07 -5.29 -13.86
C GLN A 137 -11.74 -4.93 -15.19
N ARG A 138 -11.63 -3.66 -15.62
CA ARG A 138 -12.21 -3.15 -16.87
C ARG A 138 -11.46 -3.63 -18.10
N HIS A 139 -10.13 -3.75 -18.00
CA HIS A 139 -9.26 -4.19 -19.08
C HIS A 139 -8.54 -5.49 -18.68
N ARG A 140 -9.17 -6.64 -18.92
CA ARG A 140 -8.57 -7.94 -18.59
C ARG A 140 -7.28 -8.26 -19.36
N ASP A 141 -7.12 -7.65 -20.54
CA ASP A 141 -5.91 -7.77 -21.37
C ASP A 141 -4.75 -6.91 -20.86
N LEU A 142 -4.98 -6.09 -19.82
CA LEU A 142 -3.99 -5.16 -19.31
C LEU A 142 -2.86 -5.92 -18.60
N SER A 143 -1.65 -5.75 -19.13
CA SER A 143 -0.46 -6.24 -18.47
C SER A 143 -0.17 -5.38 -17.24
N MET A 144 0.12 -6.04 -16.13
CA MET A 144 0.52 -5.35 -14.91
C MET A 144 1.86 -4.61 -15.09
N ILE A 145 2.75 -5.14 -15.92
CA ILE A 145 4.04 -4.51 -16.24
C ILE A 145 3.83 -3.22 -17.04
N GLU A 146 2.82 -3.20 -17.92
CA GLU A 146 2.44 -2.01 -18.69
C GLU A 146 1.92 -0.90 -17.76
N LEU A 147 1.04 -1.24 -16.81
CA LEU A 147 0.54 -0.27 -15.83
C LEU A 147 1.63 0.23 -14.89
N MET A 148 2.53 -0.66 -14.45
CA MET A 148 3.68 -0.30 -13.62
C MET A 148 4.61 0.66 -14.38
N PHE A 149 4.93 0.37 -15.64
CA PHE A 149 5.75 1.24 -16.46
C PHE A 149 5.09 2.59 -16.70
N ALA A 150 3.80 2.61 -17.09
CA ALA A 150 3.07 3.84 -17.34
C ALA A 150 3.00 4.72 -16.07
N THR A 151 2.61 4.13 -14.94
CA THR A 151 2.49 4.87 -13.67
C THR A 151 3.84 5.44 -13.23
N SER A 152 4.91 4.65 -13.29
CA SER A 152 6.26 5.09 -12.92
C SER A 152 6.86 6.09 -13.90
N ALA A 153 6.56 5.99 -15.20
CA ALA A 153 6.99 6.96 -16.21
C ALA A 153 6.32 8.32 -15.98
N PHE A 154 5.00 8.34 -15.81
CA PHE A 154 4.26 9.57 -15.48
C PHE A 154 4.74 10.16 -14.14
N SER A 155 5.00 9.33 -13.12
CA SER A 155 5.50 9.84 -11.83
C SER A 155 6.89 10.42 -11.97
N THR A 156 7.75 9.86 -12.83
CA THR A 156 9.09 10.41 -13.10
C THR A 156 9.00 11.78 -13.75
N VAL A 157 8.11 11.94 -14.74
CA VAL A 157 7.89 13.24 -15.42
C VAL A 157 7.36 14.28 -14.44
N LEU A 158 6.36 13.93 -13.64
CA LEU A 158 5.80 14.85 -12.66
C LEU A 158 6.81 15.23 -11.57
N SER A 159 7.57 14.28 -11.04
CA SER A 159 8.64 14.55 -10.07
C SER A 159 9.73 15.44 -10.67
N PHE A 160 10.09 15.25 -11.95
CA PHE A 160 11.06 16.10 -12.64
C PHE A 160 10.55 17.54 -12.75
N ILE A 161 9.29 17.74 -13.12
CA ILE A 161 8.66 19.08 -13.18
C ILE A 161 8.72 19.75 -11.79
N THR A 162 8.36 19.03 -10.73
CA THR A 162 8.41 19.55 -9.36
C THR A 162 9.82 19.94 -8.95
N LEU A 163 10.83 19.15 -9.33
CA LEU A 163 12.24 19.42 -8.99
C LEU A 163 12.79 20.65 -9.74
N VAL A 164 12.40 20.83 -11.01
CA VAL A 164 12.73 22.02 -11.80
C VAL A 164 12.08 23.26 -11.20
N HIS A 165 10.79 23.17 -10.83
CA HIS A 165 10.06 24.30 -10.24
C HIS A 165 10.61 24.69 -8.86
N SER A 166 11.06 23.71 -8.06
CA SER A 166 11.63 23.95 -6.74
C SER A 166 13.08 24.47 -6.79
N LYS A 167 13.71 24.53 -7.97
CA LYS A 167 15.11 24.93 -8.20
C LYS A 167 16.18 24.07 -7.50
N GLU A 168 15.79 22.92 -6.95
CA GLU A 168 16.66 21.97 -6.25
C GLU A 168 17.40 21.00 -7.19
N LEU A 169 17.12 21.04 -8.51
CA LEU A 169 17.72 20.14 -9.49
C LEU A 169 19.26 20.27 -9.56
N GLY A 170 19.77 21.51 -9.54
CA GLY A 170 21.21 21.78 -9.61
C GLY A 170 21.98 21.21 -8.41
N PRO A 171 21.59 21.58 -7.16
CA PRO A 171 22.16 21.00 -5.94
C PRO A 171 22.09 19.46 -5.92
N ALA A 172 20.94 18.88 -6.27
CA ALA A 172 20.77 17.43 -6.30
C ALA A 172 21.74 16.73 -7.27
N LEU A 173 21.91 17.27 -8.49
CA LEU A 173 22.86 16.71 -9.46
C LEU A 173 24.31 16.85 -8.99
N SER A 174 24.67 18.00 -8.41
CA SER A 174 26.03 18.21 -7.89
C SER A 174 26.37 17.23 -6.77
N PHE A 175 25.41 16.95 -5.89
CA PHE A 175 25.57 16.00 -4.79
C PHE A 175 25.80 14.57 -5.29
N VAL A 176 25.03 14.15 -6.30
CA VAL A 176 25.14 12.81 -6.92
C VAL A 176 26.48 12.65 -7.65
N VAL A 177 26.99 13.69 -8.31
CA VAL A 177 28.30 13.64 -8.99
C VAL A 177 29.45 13.62 -7.99
N GLN A 178 29.33 14.33 -6.87
CA GLN A 178 30.38 14.40 -5.85
C GLN A 178 30.52 13.12 -5.02
N HIS A 179 29.45 12.33 -4.86
CA HIS A 179 29.44 11.14 -4.01
C HIS A 179 29.21 9.86 -4.83
N SER A 180 30.29 9.29 -5.37
CA SER A 180 30.25 8.07 -6.21
C SER A 180 29.65 6.85 -5.49
N GLU A 181 29.83 6.74 -4.17
CA GLU A 181 29.27 5.65 -3.34
C GLU A 181 27.73 5.57 -3.41
N ILE A 182 27.04 6.69 -3.66
CA ILE A 182 25.57 6.76 -3.71
C ILE A 182 25.02 6.01 -4.93
N HIS A 183 25.81 5.85 -6.00
CA HIS A 183 25.36 5.15 -7.21
C HIS A 183 24.97 3.71 -6.92
N LEU A 184 25.72 3.01 -6.06
CA LEU A 184 25.40 1.64 -5.66
C LEU A 184 24.11 1.59 -4.85
N HIS A 185 23.95 2.51 -3.89
CA HIS A 185 22.73 2.61 -3.09
C HIS A 185 21.50 2.87 -3.96
N PHE A 186 21.60 3.77 -4.95
CA PHE A 186 20.51 4.01 -5.91
C PHE A 186 20.22 2.80 -6.80
N PHE A 187 21.24 2.08 -7.22
CA PHE A 187 21.05 0.87 -8.02
C PHE A 187 20.33 -0.23 -7.23
N LEU A 188 20.80 -0.55 -6.02
CA LEU A 188 20.14 -1.53 -5.14
C LEU A 188 18.73 -1.09 -4.76
N PHE A 189 18.54 0.18 -4.42
CA PHE A 189 17.23 0.75 -4.11
C PHE A 189 16.27 0.63 -5.30
N SER A 190 16.75 0.86 -6.53
CA SER A 190 15.96 0.74 -7.75
C SER A 190 15.52 -0.70 -8.04
N ILE A 191 16.41 -1.68 -7.85
CA ILE A 191 16.08 -3.12 -7.99
C ILE A 191 15.03 -3.50 -6.94
N CYS A 192 15.31 -3.22 -5.67
CA CYS A 192 14.40 -3.54 -4.57
C CYS A 192 13.02 -2.88 -4.76
N SER A 193 13.00 -1.61 -5.14
CA SER A 193 11.77 -0.85 -5.42
C SER A 193 10.99 -1.45 -6.60
N THR A 194 11.66 -1.84 -7.68
CA THR A 194 11.00 -2.48 -8.84
C THR A 194 10.38 -3.82 -8.47
N ILE A 195 11.09 -4.64 -7.69
CA ILE A 195 10.57 -5.93 -7.19
C ILE A 195 9.35 -5.69 -6.27
N GLY A 196 9.44 -4.72 -5.36
CA GLY A 196 8.34 -4.35 -4.47
C GLY A 196 7.10 -3.86 -5.24
N GLN A 197 7.29 -2.99 -6.24
CA GLN A 197 6.23 -2.53 -7.12
C GLN A 197 5.59 -3.70 -7.88
N LEU A 198 6.40 -4.66 -8.35
CA LEU A 198 5.90 -5.87 -8.99
C LEU A 198 4.98 -6.64 -8.02
N PHE A 199 5.38 -6.88 -6.78
CA PHE A 199 4.47 -7.54 -5.82
C PHE A 199 3.18 -6.74 -5.57
N ILE A 200 3.26 -5.42 -5.44
CA ILE A 200 2.09 -4.56 -5.24
C ILE A 200 1.09 -4.70 -6.40
N PHE A 201 1.55 -4.50 -7.64
CA PHE A 201 0.66 -4.59 -8.81
C PHE A 201 0.15 -6.03 -9.01
N TYR A 202 0.95 -7.04 -8.68
CA TYR A 202 0.52 -8.45 -8.77
C TYR A 202 -0.61 -8.74 -7.78
N THR A 203 -0.47 -8.29 -6.54
CA THR A 203 -1.51 -8.42 -5.53
C THR A 203 -2.78 -7.68 -5.93
N ILE A 204 -2.67 -6.44 -6.42
CA ILE A 204 -3.84 -5.65 -6.85
C ILE A 204 -4.52 -6.30 -8.05
N LYS A 205 -3.77 -6.82 -9.03
CA LYS A 205 -4.32 -7.49 -10.21
C LYS A 205 -5.09 -8.77 -9.86
N ASN A 206 -4.52 -9.62 -9.01
CA ASN A 206 -5.12 -10.93 -8.70
C ASN A 206 -6.17 -10.86 -7.58
N PHE A 207 -5.91 -10.08 -6.53
CA PHE A 207 -6.74 -10.07 -5.31
C PHE A 207 -7.50 -8.75 -5.09
N GLY A 208 -7.16 -7.70 -5.82
CA GLY A 208 -7.78 -6.37 -5.73
C GLY A 208 -7.20 -5.47 -4.63
N ALA A 209 -7.59 -4.20 -4.68
CA ALA A 209 -7.07 -3.14 -3.79
C ALA A 209 -7.31 -3.41 -2.29
N VAL A 210 -8.44 -4.03 -1.92
CA VAL A 210 -8.78 -4.28 -0.51
C VAL A 210 -7.88 -5.36 0.10
N VAL A 211 -7.54 -6.41 -0.65
CA VAL A 211 -6.62 -7.45 -0.15
C VAL A 211 -5.21 -6.88 -0.02
N PHE A 212 -4.79 -6.06 -0.98
CA PHE A 212 -3.55 -5.31 -0.88
C PHE A 212 -3.51 -4.44 0.39
N ALA A 213 -4.58 -3.69 0.68
CA ALA A 213 -4.67 -2.89 1.89
C ALA A 213 -4.57 -3.76 3.16
N ILE A 214 -5.25 -4.91 3.22
CA ILE A 214 -5.18 -5.85 4.35
C ILE A 214 -3.73 -6.32 4.57
N ILE A 215 -3.04 -6.78 3.52
CA ILE A 215 -1.65 -7.26 3.61
C ILE A 215 -0.73 -6.16 4.15
N MET A 216 -0.87 -4.93 3.62
CA MET A 216 -0.08 -3.79 4.07
C MET A 216 -0.35 -3.44 5.54
N THR A 217 -1.61 -3.42 5.96
CA THR A 217 -1.98 -3.13 7.35
C THR A 217 -1.50 -4.21 8.31
N THR A 218 -1.65 -5.50 7.95
CA THR A 218 -1.19 -6.61 8.79
C THR A 218 0.32 -6.55 8.97
N ARG A 219 1.10 -6.30 7.91
CA ARG A 219 2.55 -6.15 8.00
C ARG A 219 2.96 -5.05 8.98
N VAL A 220 2.30 -3.89 8.89
CA VAL A 220 2.60 -2.74 9.74
C VAL A 220 2.23 -3.03 11.20
N LEU A 221 1.04 -3.57 11.45
CA LEU A 221 0.57 -3.90 12.80
C LEU A 221 1.43 -4.97 13.46
N LEU A 222 1.85 -6.00 12.71
CA LEU A 222 2.78 -7.01 13.21
C LEU A 222 4.13 -6.39 13.56
N SER A 223 4.65 -5.49 12.72
CA SER A 223 5.90 -4.77 13.01
C SER A 223 5.79 -3.94 14.29
N ILE A 224 4.66 -3.25 14.50
CA ILE A 224 4.43 -2.44 15.71
C ILE A 224 4.30 -3.34 16.94
N ALA A 225 3.51 -4.42 16.85
CA ALA A 225 3.33 -5.37 17.94
C ALA A 225 4.66 -6.02 18.35
N LEU A 226 5.46 -6.46 17.38
CA LEU A 226 6.80 -7.00 17.64
C LEU A 226 7.73 -5.95 18.24
N SER A 227 7.66 -4.70 17.77
CA SER A 227 8.45 -3.61 18.34
C SER A 227 8.10 -3.36 19.81
N CYS A 228 6.81 -3.32 20.17
CA CYS A 228 6.38 -3.13 21.56
C CYS A 228 6.86 -4.28 22.46
N ILE A 229 6.80 -5.53 21.98
CA ILE A 229 7.23 -6.71 22.75
C ILE A 229 8.75 -6.76 22.91
N LEU A 230 9.51 -6.50 21.84
CA LEU A 230 10.98 -6.64 21.83
C LEU A 230 11.71 -5.47 22.48
N TYR A 231 11.22 -4.24 22.29
CA TYR A 231 11.86 -3.03 22.82
C TYR A 231 11.31 -2.60 24.18
N GLY A 232 10.34 -3.33 24.74
CA GLY A 232 9.81 -3.08 26.08
C GLY A 232 9.34 -1.65 26.30
N HIS A 233 8.75 -1.00 25.28
CA HIS A 233 8.17 0.34 25.45
C HIS A 233 7.09 0.27 26.52
N GLU A 234 7.03 1.29 27.39
CA GLU A 234 5.99 1.45 28.40
C GLU A 234 4.66 1.80 27.73
N VAL A 235 4.07 0.83 27.03
CA VAL A 235 2.73 0.96 26.48
C VAL A 235 1.77 0.85 27.65
N GLY A 236 1.05 1.93 27.95
CA GLY A 236 0.04 1.94 29.00
C GLY A 236 -0.99 0.82 28.80
N SER A 237 -1.65 0.37 29.87
CA SER A 237 -2.63 -0.73 29.80
C SER A 237 -3.74 -0.46 28.76
N THR A 238 -4.10 0.80 28.55
CA THR A 238 -5.04 1.25 27.51
C THR A 238 -4.48 1.08 26.10
N GLY A 239 -3.19 1.36 25.90
CA GLY A 239 -2.48 1.16 24.63
C GLY A 239 -2.42 -0.32 24.25
N PHE A 240 -2.07 -1.18 25.20
CA PHE A 240 -2.03 -2.63 24.97
C PHE A 240 -3.41 -3.20 24.58
N LEU A 241 -4.48 -2.76 25.27
CA LEU A 241 -5.85 -3.12 24.90
C LEU A 241 -6.22 -2.64 23.49
N GLY A 242 -5.85 -1.40 23.12
CA GLY A 242 -6.05 -0.86 21.78
C GLY A 242 -5.39 -1.73 20.70
N LEU A 243 -4.13 -2.14 20.91
CA LEU A 243 -3.40 -3.02 20.00
C LEU A 243 -4.10 -4.38 19.82
N MET A 244 -4.55 -4.99 20.92
CA MET A 244 -5.27 -6.27 20.89
C MET A 244 -6.60 -6.17 20.13
N VAL A 245 -7.33 -5.06 20.29
CA VAL A 245 -8.56 -4.79 19.53
C VAL A 245 -8.27 -4.68 18.03
N VAL A 246 -7.25 -3.92 17.62
CA VAL A 246 -6.90 -3.78 16.20
C VAL A 246 -6.47 -5.11 15.60
N MET A 247 -5.62 -5.86 16.29
CA MET A 247 -5.14 -7.17 15.82
C MET A 247 -6.30 -8.16 15.70
N GLY A 248 -7.19 -8.22 16.70
CA GLY A 248 -8.39 -9.05 16.68
C GLY A 248 -9.34 -8.70 15.55
N ALA A 249 -9.60 -7.42 15.32
CA ALA A 249 -10.47 -6.94 14.25
C ALA A 249 -9.94 -7.32 12.85
N VAL A 250 -8.63 -7.16 12.62
CA VAL A 250 -7.98 -7.54 11.36
C VAL A 250 -8.01 -9.06 11.18
N CYS A 251 -7.67 -9.85 12.21
CA CYS A 251 -7.71 -11.30 12.17
C CYS A 251 -9.12 -11.85 11.90
N TYR A 252 -10.14 -11.33 12.59
CA TYR A 252 -11.54 -11.68 12.36
C TYR A 252 -11.94 -11.44 10.91
N ARG A 253 -11.51 -10.31 10.34
CA ARG A 253 -11.80 -9.98 8.94
C ARG A 253 -11.11 -10.91 7.96
N ILE A 254 -9.83 -11.21 8.18
CA ILE A 254 -9.08 -12.15 7.35
C ILE A 254 -9.79 -13.51 7.36
N LYS A 255 -10.17 -13.99 8.54
CA LYS A 255 -10.90 -15.26 8.71
C LYS A 255 -12.23 -15.25 7.93
N ARG A 256 -13.07 -14.23 8.13
CA ARG A 256 -14.35 -14.10 7.40
C ARG A 256 -14.18 -14.01 5.89
N LYS A 257 -13.13 -13.33 5.43
CA LYS A 257 -12.85 -13.19 4.00
C LYS A 257 -12.28 -14.47 3.39
N ALA A 258 -11.56 -15.27 4.18
CA ALA A 258 -11.11 -16.60 3.82
C ALA A 258 -12.28 -17.61 3.80
N GLU A 259 -13.22 -17.50 4.74
CA GLU A 259 -14.46 -18.32 4.77
C GLU A 259 -15.39 -18.00 3.59
N GLY A 260 -15.40 -16.75 3.11
CA GLY A 260 -16.31 -16.30 2.04
C GLY A 260 -15.86 -16.58 0.60
N LYS A 261 -14.61 -17.00 0.35
CA LYS A 261 -14.09 -17.33 -0.99
C LYS A 261 -12.97 -18.37 -0.94
N GLN A 262 -13.09 -19.45 -1.71
CA GLN A 262 -11.96 -20.32 -2.06
C GLN A 262 -10.82 -19.46 -2.62
N LEU A 263 -9.73 -19.35 -1.86
CA LEU A 263 -8.57 -18.50 -2.18
C LEU A 263 -7.72 -19.06 -3.34
N ILE A 264 -7.98 -20.29 -3.78
CA ILE A 264 -7.32 -20.93 -4.91
C ILE A 264 -8.41 -21.54 -5.80
N ARG A 265 -8.73 -20.87 -6.91
CA ARG A 265 -9.45 -21.51 -8.01
C ARG A 265 -8.38 -21.97 -9.00
N TRP A 266 -8.07 -23.26 -9.02
CA TRP A 266 -7.28 -23.83 -10.11
C TRP A 266 -8.06 -23.59 -11.41
N GLN A 267 -7.64 -22.59 -12.17
CA GLN A 267 -8.29 -22.23 -13.41
C GLN A 267 -7.79 -23.20 -14.48
N GLY A 268 -8.44 -24.36 -14.62
CA GLY A 268 -8.24 -25.24 -15.77
C GLY A 268 -8.20 -26.76 -15.54
N ILE A 269 -8.33 -27.24 -14.30
CA ILE A 269 -8.41 -28.69 -14.06
C ILE A 269 -9.84 -28.98 -13.60
N GLY A 270 -10.63 -29.63 -14.45
CA GLY A 270 -11.93 -30.17 -14.03
C GLY A 270 -11.69 -31.19 -12.91
N ASP A 271 -12.59 -31.24 -11.92
CA ASP A 271 -12.42 -32.05 -10.71
C ASP A 271 -12.06 -33.53 -10.99
N GLU A 272 -12.48 -34.09 -12.15
CA GLU A 272 -12.07 -35.42 -12.60
C GLU A 272 -10.57 -35.55 -12.88
N LYS A 273 -9.96 -34.58 -13.59
CA LYS A 273 -8.51 -34.60 -13.89
C LYS A 273 -7.66 -34.35 -12.65
N ALA A 274 -8.19 -33.65 -11.65
CA ALA A 274 -7.51 -33.48 -10.38
C ALA A 274 -7.47 -34.80 -9.60
N MET A 275 -8.53 -35.59 -9.65
CA MET A 275 -8.56 -36.93 -9.06
C MET A 275 -7.65 -37.91 -9.80
N GLU A 276 -7.62 -37.90 -11.14
CA GLU A 276 -6.68 -38.72 -11.92
C GLU A 276 -5.21 -38.44 -11.56
N LEU A 277 -4.83 -37.16 -11.45
CA LEU A 277 -3.45 -36.78 -11.08
C LEU A 277 -3.08 -37.17 -9.64
N VAL A 278 -4.04 -37.17 -8.72
CA VAL A 278 -3.83 -37.65 -7.33
C VAL A 278 -3.70 -39.17 -7.30
N GLN A 279 -4.43 -39.89 -8.16
CA GLN A 279 -4.28 -41.33 -8.34
C GLN A 279 -2.93 -41.71 -8.97
N GLU A 280 -2.51 -41.01 -10.03
CA GLU A 280 -1.18 -41.21 -10.66
C GLU A 280 -0.05 -40.93 -9.66
N TRP A 281 -0.18 -39.90 -8.82
CA TRP A 281 0.81 -39.60 -7.77
C TRP A 281 0.90 -40.70 -6.71
N HIS A 282 -0.22 -41.34 -6.35
CA HIS A 282 -0.23 -42.45 -5.39
C HIS A 282 0.39 -43.72 -5.99
N GLU A 283 0.12 -44.03 -7.26
CA GLU A 283 0.74 -45.18 -7.94
C GLU A 283 2.26 -45.05 -8.09
N HIS A 284 2.77 -43.82 -8.26
CA HIS A 284 4.21 -43.56 -8.34
C HIS A 284 4.93 -43.47 -6.99
N ALA A 285 4.20 -43.30 -5.88
CA ALA A 285 4.78 -43.26 -4.54
C ALA A 285 4.87 -44.65 -3.87
N ASP A 286 4.13 -45.63 -4.39
CA ASP A 286 4.12 -47.03 -3.92
C ASP A 286 5.04 -47.96 -4.76
N MET A 287 5.82 -47.42 -5.70
CA MET A 287 6.95 -48.10 -6.39
C MET A 287 8.30 -47.61 -5.87
#